data_AF-A0A7S2LMP1-F1
#
_entry.id   AF-A0A7S2LMP1-F1
#
_cell.length_a   1.000
_cell.length_b   1.000
_cell.length_c   1.000
_cell.angle_alpha   90.00
_cell.angle_beta   90.00
_cell.angle_gamma   90.00
#
_symmetry.space_group_name_H-M   'P 1'
#
loop_
_entity.id
_entity.type
_entity.pdbx_description
1 polymer ?
#
loop_
_entity_poly.entity_id
_entity_poly.type
_entity_poly.pdbx_seq_one_letter_code
_entity_poly.pdbx_strand_id
1 'polypeptide(L)'
;RGWSARLVPNSQTLGEEELSYICNMSRSGLERLSGDLAENHIPEKLDLGYHVLGPDGAEVLGKGLAENQGLHLLNLRCNELSDFGTQAIADALATQGALRELNLTSNAIGDSGARAIGLWLRDCRTIEVLRLRDNHIGPEGGRHLGSALCENRSLRRLLLGLNDLGDEGCAGLAEALLKGSTLRSLDLGSNGISGEGAEILGEALSHEIPLQHLILRVNRIRDEGVRPLASSLVTNATLVELDLQGNTLTDVAVEYLVPALRENHTLEKVNLEDNFFTDASAKQILQVLEKNTDLNISELKLKKNELTEMMNMQFDIFMRTHARELEAKRQKARKEGGSKRQSTKGSSLSGSPSGSKSRAGSRSRAGSKPPDR
;
A
#
# COMPACT_ATOMS: atom_id res chain seq x y z
N ARG A 1 31.56 0.42 -25.42
CA ARG A 1 31.18 1.84 -25.24
C ARG A 1 29.77 1.97 -25.78
N GLY A 2 28.70 2.20 -25.06
CA GLY A 2 28.39 2.36 -23.65
C GLY A 2 26.88 2.15 -23.56
N TRP A 3 26.41 1.67 -22.42
CA TRP A 3 25.02 1.46 -22.10
C TRP A 3 24.23 2.77 -22.25
N SER A 4 23.02 2.73 -22.81
CA SER A 4 22.05 3.83 -22.67
C SER A 4 20.77 3.39 -21.95
N ALA A 5 20.79 2.27 -21.23
CA ALA A 5 20.01 2.20 -20.01
C ALA A 5 20.74 3.09 -19.01
N ARG A 6 20.14 4.20 -18.58
CA ARG A 6 20.66 4.96 -17.44
C ARG A 6 20.70 3.97 -16.28
N LEU A 7 21.90 3.48 -15.96
CA LEU A 7 22.24 3.01 -14.62
C LEU A 7 21.90 4.18 -13.71
N VAL A 8 20.72 4.14 -13.10
CA VAL A 8 20.30 5.19 -12.18
C VAL A 8 21.22 5.06 -10.96
N PRO A 9 22.13 6.02 -10.73
CA PRO A 9 22.93 6.00 -9.51
C PRO A 9 21.98 6.16 -8.32
N ASN A 10 22.36 5.62 -7.16
CA ASN A 10 21.58 5.46 -5.92
C ASN A 10 20.90 6.70 -5.29
N SER A 11 20.52 7.76 -6.02
CA SER A 11 19.96 8.98 -5.42
C SER A 11 19.04 9.84 -6.30
N GLN A 12 18.42 9.34 -7.37
CA GLN A 12 17.43 10.14 -8.11
C GLN A 12 16.15 9.36 -8.43
N THR A 13 15.03 9.83 -7.87
CA THR A 13 13.68 9.59 -8.40
C THR A 13 13.62 10.14 -9.81
N LEU A 14 13.54 9.26 -10.82
CA LEU A 14 13.32 9.67 -12.20
C LEU A 14 11.88 10.20 -12.33
N GLY A 15 11.75 11.43 -12.85
CA GLY A 15 10.47 12.05 -13.18
C GLY A 15 9.82 11.37 -14.39
N GLU A 16 8.49 11.44 -14.45
CA GLU A 16 7.63 10.74 -15.43
C GLU A 16 7.87 11.13 -16.90
N GLU A 17 8.69 12.14 -17.19
CA GLU A 17 8.87 12.72 -18.54
C GLU A 17 10.03 12.16 -19.38
N GLU A 18 10.91 11.29 -18.85
CA GLU A 18 12.06 10.74 -19.61
C GLU A 18 11.85 9.34 -20.21
N LEU A 19 10.64 8.75 -20.09
CA LEU A 19 10.34 7.35 -20.43
C LEU A 19 10.00 7.07 -21.92
N SER A 20 10.37 7.94 -22.87
CA SER A 20 9.92 7.84 -24.26
C SER A 20 10.93 7.26 -25.28
N TYR A 21 12.16 6.92 -24.90
CA TYR A 21 13.12 6.33 -25.86
C TYR A 21 13.13 4.80 -25.77
N ILE A 22 12.18 4.20 -26.49
CA ILE A 22 12.06 2.78 -26.78
C ILE A 22 13.32 2.32 -27.54
N CYS A 23 14.28 1.72 -26.82
CA CYS A 23 15.24 0.80 -27.41
C CYS A 23 14.80 -0.61 -27.01
N ASN A 24 14.07 -1.29 -27.91
CA ASN A 24 13.72 -2.69 -27.72
C ASN A 24 15.01 -3.51 -27.49
N MET A 25 15.06 -4.28 -26.41
CA MET A 25 16.26 -5.02 -26.03
C MET A 25 16.39 -6.24 -26.94
N SER A 26 17.47 -6.31 -27.72
CA SER A 26 17.74 -7.50 -28.55
C SER A 26 17.90 -8.74 -27.67
N ARG A 27 17.47 -9.92 -28.14
CA ARG A 27 17.60 -11.20 -27.44
C ARG A 27 19.01 -11.47 -26.91
N SER A 28 20.05 -11.20 -27.70
CA SER A 28 21.45 -11.37 -27.27
C SER A 28 21.87 -10.40 -26.17
N GLY A 29 21.25 -9.21 -26.09
CA GLY A 29 21.40 -8.28 -24.97
C GLY A 29 20.75 -8.81 -23.70
N LEU A 30 19.57 -9.41 -23.83
CA LEU A 30 18.84 -10.01 -22.71
C LEU A 30 19.53 -11.27 -22.16
N GLU A 31 20.11 -12.11 -23.04
CA GLU A 31 20.92 -13.26 -22.65
C GLU A 31 22.17 -12.84 -21.86
N ARG A 32 22.83 -11.74 -22.26
CA ARG A 32 23.95 -11.19 -21.49
C ARG A 32 23.51 -10.65 -20.14
N LEU A 33 22.40 -9.89 -20.10
CA LEU A 33 21.85 -9.37 -18.85
C LEU A 33 21.48 -10.52 -17.90
N SER A 34 20.91 -11.60 -18.43
CA SER A 34 20.62 -12.81 -17.65
C SER A 34 21.90 -13.42 -17.05
N GLY A 35 23.01 -13.44 -17.80
CA GLY A 35 24.32 -13.87 -17.27
C GLY A 35 24.82 -12.95 -16.16
N ASP A 36 24.78 -11.63 -16.37
CA ASP A 36 25.18 -10.65 -15.36
C ASP A 36 24.32 -10.71 -14.09
N LEU A 37 23.02 -11.07 -14.22
CA LEU A 37 22.11 -11.29 -13.10
C LEU A 37 22.53 -12.49 -12.26
N ALA A 38 22.81 -13.61 -12.93
CA ALA A 38 23.24 -14.85 -12.30
C ALA A 38 24.54 -14.68 -11.51
N GLU A 39 25.49 -13.91 -12.06
CA GLU A 39 26.76 -13.60 -11.40
C GLU A 39 26.63 -12.56 -10.25
N ASN A 40 25.40 -12.11 -9.94
CA ASN A 40 25.12 -11.07 -8.94
C ASN A 40 25.89 -9.76 -9.19
N HIS A 41 26.20 -9.45 -10.45
CA HIS A 41 26.91 -8.23 -10.84
C HIS A 41 25.99 -7.01 -11.01
N ILE A 42 24.68 -7.20 -10.81
CA ILE A 42 23.66 -6.17 -11.02
C ILE A 42 23.29 -5.51 -9.68
N PRO A 43 23.04 -4.18 -9.69
CA PRO A 43 22.59 -3.45 -8.51
C PRO A 43 21.30 -4.03 -7.91
N GLU A 44 21.03 -3.69 -6.65
CA GLU A 44 19.81 -4.07 -5.92
C GLU A 44 18.49 -3.67 -6.63
N LYS A 45 18.55 -2.88 -7.71
CA LYS A 45 17.39 -2.40 -8.46
C LYS A 45 17.62 -2.59 -9.95
N LEU A 46 16.69 -3.27 -10.61
CA LEU A 46 16.69 -3.46 -12.05
C LEU A 46 15.40 -2.88 -12.63
N ASP A 47 15.55 -1.99 -13.60
CA ASP A 47 14.43 -1.43 -14.37
C ASP A 47 14.54 -1.82 -15.83
N LEU A 48 13.56 -2.58 -16.29
CA LEU A 48 13.38 -3.03 -17.67
C LEU A 48 12.00 -2.64 -18.19
N GLY A 49 11.39 -1.55 -17.70
CA GLY A 49 10.10 -1.09 -18.21
C GLY A 49 10.16 -0.69 -19.70
N TYR A 50 9.09 -0.95 -20.46
CA TYR A 50 8.94 -0.55 -21.88
C TYR A 50 9.94 -1.16 -22.87
N HIS A 51 10.35 -2.42 -22.66
CA HIS A 51 11.29 -3.12 -23.55
C HIS A 51 10.66 -4.18 -24.44
N VAL A 52 9.35 -4.44 -24.33
CA VAL A 52 8.62 -5.45 -25.14
C VAL A 52 9.32 -6.81 -25.10
N LEU A 53 9.67 -7.26 -23.88
CA LEU A 53 10.37 -8.53 -23.68
C LEU A 53 9.56 -9.72 -24.19
N GLY A 54 8.24 -9.68 -24.03
CA GLY A 54 7.36 -10.79 -24.33
C GLY A 54 7.60 -12.00 -23.41
N PRO A 55 6.84 -13.10 -23.62
CA PRO A 55 6.98 -14.32 -22.83
C PRO A 55 8.36 -14.97 -22.98
N ASP A 56 8.91 -15.03 -24.20
CA ASP A 56 10.23 -15.60 -24.47
C ASP A 56 11.36 -14.81 -23.77
N GLY A 57 11.25 -13.49 -23.76
CA GLY A 57 12.19 -12.64 -23.04
C GLY A 57 12.11 -12.82 -21.53
N ALA A 58 10.90 -12.95 -20.98
CA ALA A 58 10.70 -13.30 -19.57
C ALA A 58 11.34 -14.64 -19.21
N GLU A 59 11.27 -15.66 -20.09
CA GLU A 59 11.92 -16.94 -19.86
C GLU A 59 13.45 -16.81 -19.79
N VAL A 60 14.05 -16.06 -20.72
CA VAL A 60 15.50 -15.79 -20.72
C VAL A 60 15.88 -15.03 -19.46
N LEU A 61 15.15 -13.96 -19.11
CA LEU A 61 15.40 -13.17 -17.92
C LEU A 61 15.26 -14.01 -16.63
N GLY A 62 14.26 -14.89 -16.60
CA GLY A 62 13.98 -15.79 -15.48
C GLY A 62 15.17 -16.67 -15.10
N LYS A 63 15.95 -17.14 -16.08
CA LYS A 63 17.16 -17.95 -15.83
C LYS A 63 18.18 -17.19 -14.97
N GLY A 64 18.43 -15.92 -15.29
CA GLY A 64 19.33 -15.07 -14.51
C GLY A 64 18.73 -14.66 -13.16
N LEU A 65 17.42 -14.36 -13.13
CA LEU A 65 16.73 -14.02 -11.88
C LEU A 65 16.76 -15.17 -10.87
N ALA A 66 16.67 -16.42 -11.32
CA ALA A 66 16.64 -17.57 -10.41
C ALA A 66 17.93 -17.73 -9.57
N GLU A 67 19.08 -17.31 -10.11
CA GLU A 67 20.39 -17.41 -9.45
C GLU A 67 20.75 -16.15 -8.66
N ASN A 68 20.09 -15.04 -8.93
CA ASN A 68 20.34 -13.78 -8.25
C ASN A 68 19.79 -13.82 -6.80
N GLN A 69 20.51 -13.22 -5.86
CA GLN A 69 20.11 -13.16 -4.44
C GLN A 69 20.18 -11.74 -3.86
N GLY A 70 20.54 -10.75 -4.67
CA GLY A 70 20.73 -9.36 -4.24
C GLY A 70 19.67 -8.38 -4.74
N LEU A 71 18.75 -8.81 -5.62
CA LEU A 71 17.77 -7.92 -6.22
C LEU A 71 16.65 -7.58 -5.25
N HIS A 72 16.51 -6.30 -4.90
CA HIS A 72 15.46 -5.76 -4.05
C HIS A 72 14.28 -5.18 -4.84
N LEU A 73 14.52 -4.64 -6.04
CA LEU A 73 13.47 -4.05 -6.88
C LEU A 73 13.60 -4.54 -8.32
N LEU A 74 12.51 -5.08 -8.86
CA LEU A 74 12.38 -5.47 -10.25
C LEU A 74 11.21 -4.73 -10.91
N ASN A 75 11.51 -3.89 -11.90
CA ASN A 75 10.51 -3.21 -12.70
C ASN A 75 10.44 -3.79 -14.11
N LEU A 76 9.29 -4.40 -14.42
CA LEU A 76 8.97 -5.03 -15.70
C LEU A 76 7.70 -4.45 -16.32
N ARG A 77 7.33 -3.20 -16.01
CA ARG A 77 6.13 -2.58 -16.58
C ARG A 77 6.14 -2.54 -18.12
N CYS A 78 4.98 -2.68 -18.76
CA CYS A 78 4.83 -2.49 -20.20
C CYS A 78 5.77 -3.38 -21.05
N ASN A 79 5.80 -4.69 -20.77
CA ASN A 79 6.66 -5.66 -21.48
C ASN A 79 5.90 -6.79 -22.18
N GLU A 80 4.57 -6.77 -22.21
CA GLU A 80 3.75 -7.77 -22.90
C GLU A 80 4.05 -9.21 -22.45
N LEU A 81 4.34 -9.40 -21.16
CA LEU A 81 4.77 -10.71 -20.65
C LEU A 81 3.71 -11.80 -20.84
N SER A 82 2.42 -11.44 -20.84
CA SER A 82 1.29 -12.36 -20.82
C SER A 82 1.31 -13.29 -19.59
N ASP A 83 0.37 -14.23 -19.52
CA ASP A 83 0.35 -15.26 -18.48
C ASP A 83 1.60 -16.15 -18.51
N PHE A 84 2.10 -16.49 -19.70
CA PHE A 84 3.26 -17.38 -19.84
C PHE A 84 4.56 -16.75 -19.35
N GLY A 85 4.83 -15.50 -19.73
CA GLY A 85 6.01 -14.78 -19.23
C GLY A 85 5.89 -14.50 -17.73
N THR A 86 4.68 -14.20 -17.25
CA THR A 86 4.44 -14.00 -15.81
C THR A 86 4.72 -15.28 -15.02
N GLN A 87 4.31 -16.45 -15.53
CA GLN A 87 4.64 -17.73 -14.93
C GLN A 87 6.16 -17.96 -14.87
N ALA A 88 6.88 -17.71 -15.96
CA ALA A 88 8.33 -17.85 -15.99
C ALA A 88 9.05 -16.94 -14.97
N ILE A 89 8.58 -15.70 -14.83
CA ILE A 89 9.10 -14.77 -13.81
C ILE A 89 8.74 -15.25 -12.41
N ALA A 90 7.49 -15.68 -12.15
CA ALA A 90 7.08 -16.17 -10.84
C ALA A 90 7.89 -17.41 -10.39
N ASP A 91 8.13 -18.35 -11.31
CA ASP A 91 8.94 -19.54 -11.05
C ASP A 91 10.40 -19.18 -10.75
N ALA A 92 10.98 -18.23 -11.49
CA ALA A 92 12.32 -17.73 -11.22
C ALA A 92 12.42 -17.01 -9.88
N LEU A 93 11.39 -16.25 -9.50
CA LEU A 93 11.36 -15.54 -8.22
C LEU A 93 11.11 -16.47 -7.02
N ALA A 94 10.73 -17.73 -7.22
CA ALA A 94 10.55 -18.69 -6.13
C ALA A 94 11.88 -19.06 -5.43
N THR A 95 13.01 -18.93 -6.14
CA THR A 95 14.36 -19.15 -5.58
C THR A 95 15.00 -17.88 -5.03
N GLN A 96 14.36 -16.72 -5.21
CA GLN A 96 14.84 -15.42 -4.76
C GLN A 96 14.50 -15.15 -3.29
N GLY A 97 15.50 -14.75 -2.52
CA GLY A 97 15.33 -14.40 -1.11
C GLY A 97 15.14 -12.92 -0.81
N ALA A 98 15.46 -12.00 -1.74
CA ALA A 98 15.71 -10.60 -1.39
C ALA A 98 14.65 -9.60 -1.91
N LEU A 99 13.84 -9.97 -2.90
CA LEU A 99 12.96 -9.03 -3.60
C LEU A 99 11.93 -8.37 -2.67
N ARG A 100 11.94 -7.03 -2.63
CA ARG A 100 11.04 -6.18 -1.83
C ARG A 100 9.96 -5.53 -2.69
N GLU A 101 10.24 -5.28 -3.96
CA GLU A 101 9.31 -4.59 -4.86
C GLU A 101 9.31 -5.22 -6.25
N LEU A 102 8.12 -5.62 -6.72
CA LEU A 102 7.89 -6.14 -8.06
C LEU A 102 6.86 -5.28 -8.78
N ASN A 103 7.22 -4.77 -9.95
CA ASN A 103 6.30 -4.02 -10.81
C ASN A 103 6.04 -4.76 -12.12
N LEU A 104 4.80 -5.23 -12.28
CA LEU A 104 4.28 -5.95 -13.44
C LEU A 104 3.10 -5.20 -14.09
N THR A 105 3.01 -3.88 -13.92
CA THR A 105 1.95 -3.05 -14.54
C THR A 105 1.95 -3.14 -16.06
N SER A 106 0.77 -3.22 -16.69
CA SER A 106 0.62 -3.22 -18.17
C SER A 106 1.34 -4.36 -18.86
N ASN A 107 1.09 -5.61 -18.47
CA ASN A 107 1.73 -6.80 -19.04
C ASN A 107 0.77 -7.83 -19.65
N ALA A 108 -0.50 -7.47 -19.83
CA ALA A 108 -1.55 -8.35 -20.33
C ALA A 108 -1.68 -9.65 -19.49
N ILE A 109 -1.55 -9.51 -18.17
CA ILE A 109 -1.67 -10.63 -17.22
C ILE A 109 -3.15 -10.92 -16.96
N GLY A 110 -3.59 -12.14 -17.24
CA GLY A 110 -4.91 -12.65 -16.91
C GLY A 110 -4.93 -13.46 -15.61
N ASP A 111 -6.01 -14.22 -15.41
CA ASP A 111 -6.21 -15.03 -14.21
C ASP A 111 -5.13 -16.12 -14.03
N SER A 112 -4.61 -16.67 -15.13
CA SER A 112 -3.58 -17.72 -15.05
C SER A 112 -2.24 -17.14 -14.59
N GLY A 113 -1.85 -15.95 -15.06
CA GLY A 113 -0.66 -15.26 -14.59
C GLY A 113 -0.82 -14.76 -13.15
N ALA A 114 -2.01 -14.27 -12.78
CA ALA A 114 -2.32 -13.92 -11.39
C ALA A 114 -2.24 -15.13 -10.45
N ARG A 115 -2.66 -16.32 -10.90
CA ARG A 115 -2.47 -17.58 -10.18
C ARG A 115 -0.99 -17.91 -9.97
N ALA A 116 -0.16 -17.75 -10.99
CA ALA A 116 1.29 -17.95 -10.89
C ALA A 116 1.90 -17.03 -9.83
N ILE A 117 1.53 -15.74 -9.86
CA ILE A 117 1.95 -14.76 -8.86
C ILE A 117 1.44 -15.16 -7.47
N GLY A 118 0.21 -15.62 -7.34
CA GLY A 118 -0.36 -16.09 -6.07
C GLY A 118 0.43 -17.26 -5.47
N LEU A 119 0.80 -18.25 -6.28
CA LEU A 119 1.61 -19.39 -5.84
C LEU A 119 2.97 -18.94 -5.32
N TRP A 120 3.65 -18.04 -6.04
CA TRP A 120 4.91 -17.45 -5.58
C TRP A 120 4.73 -16.60 -4.30
N LEU A 121 3.69 -15.77 -4.26
CA LEU A 121 3.42 -14.84 -3.17
C LEU A 121 3.18 -15.55 -1.84
N ARG A 122 2.55 -16.74 -1.86
CA ARG A 122 2.30 -17.55 -0.67
C ARG A 122 3.61 -17.86 0.10
N ASP A 123 4.65 -18.21 -0.64
CA ASP A 123 5.91 -18.70 -0.09
C ASP A 123 6.95 -17.56 0.08
N CYS A 124 6.81 -16.47 -0.68
CA CYS A 124 7.67 -15.29 -0.57
C CYS A 124 7.51 -14.58 0.79
N ARG A 125 8.64 -14.32 1.48
CA ARG A 125 8.66 -13.68 2.81
C ARG A 125 9.26 -12.28 2.84
N THR A 126 9.69 -11.77 1.70
CA THR A 126 10.40 -10.48 1.59
C THR A 126 9.66 -9.43 0.79
N ILE A 127 8.78 -9.82 -0.12
CA ILE A 127 8.03 -8.86 -0.95
C ILE A 127 7.16 -7.95 -0.08
N GLU A 128 7.30 -6.64 -0.27
CA GLU A 128 6.55 -5.60 0.45
C GLU A 128 5.59 -4.85 -0.48
N VAL A 129 5.93 -4.77 -1.78
CA VAL A 129 5.19 -4.00 -2.78
C VAL A 129 5.01 -4.82 -4.05
N LEU A 130 3.76 -5.02 -4.44
CA LEU A 130 3.40 -5.70 -5.68
C LEU A 130 2.50 -4.80 -6.52
N ARG A 131 2.94 -4.49 -7.75
CA ARG A 131 2.16 -3.70 -8.70
C ARG A 131 1.70 -4.56 -9.86
N LEU A 132 0.39 -4.63 -10.03
CA LEU A 132 -0.31 -5.38 -11.06
C LEU A 132 -1.35 -4.52 -11.77
N ARG A 133 -1.23 -3.19 -11.66
CA ARG A 133 -2.15 -2.24 -12.30
C ARG A 133 -2.20 -2.45 -13.83
N ASP A 134 -3.34 -2.17 -14.44
CA ASP A 134 -3.51 -2.15 -15.91
C ASP A 134 -3.20 -3.52 -16.53
N ASN A 135 -3.88 -4.56 -16.07
CA ASN A 135 -3.79 -5.92 -16.59
C ASN A 135 -5.21 -6.44 -16.87
N HIS A 136 -5.35 -7.73 -17.18
CA HIS A 136 -6.63 -8.39 -17.46
C HIS A 136 -6.99 -9.38 -16.36
N ILE A 137 -6.62 -9.08 -15.11
CA ILE A 137 -6.88 -9.95 -13.96
C ILE A 137 -8.37 -9.87 -13.64
N GLY A 138 -9.05 -10.99 -13.81
CA GLY A 138 -10.47 -11.17 -13.55
C GLY A 138 -10.76 -11.69 -12.13
N PRO A 139 -12.01 -12.15 -11.90
CA PRO A 139 -12.44 -12.64 -10.60
C PRO A 139 -11.62 -13.81 -10.05
N GLU A 140 -11.23 -14.78 -10.90
CA GLU A 140 -10.46 -15.94 -10.46
C GLU A 140 -9.03 -15.55 -10.06
N GLY A 141 -8.40 -14.65 -10.81
CA GLY A 141 -7.11 -14.09 -10.46
C GLY A 141 -7.15 -13.35 -9.13
N GLY A 142 -8.21 -12.57 -8.89
CA GLY A 142 -8.50 -11.93 -7.60
C GLY A 142 -8.58 -12.93 -6.45
N ARG A 143 -9.34 -14.02 -6.63
CA ARG A 143 -9.43 -15.12 -5.65
C ARG A 143 -8.08 -15.76 -5.38
N HIS A 144 -7.28 -16.04 -6.40
CA HIS A 144 -5.95 -16.63 -6.23
C HIS A 144 -5.00 -15.72 -5.45
N LEU A 145 -5.01 -14.42 -5.74
CA LEU A 145 -4.23 -13.44 -4.98
C LEU A 145 -4.72 -13.34 -3.53
N GLY A 146 -6.04 -13.29 -3.31
CA GLY A 146 -6.65 -13.31 -1.97
C GLY A 146 -6.22 -14.53 -1.15
N SER A 147 -6.30 -15.72 -1.74
CA SER A 147 -5.87 -16.97 -1.09
C SER A 147 -4.39 -16.92 -0.70
N ALA A 148 -3.51 -16.44 -1.58
CA ALA A 148 -2.09 -16.28 -1.28
C ALA A 148 -1.84 -15.29 -0.13
N LEU A 149 -2.60 -14.19 -0.06
CA LEU A 149 -2.50 -13.18 1.00
C LEU A 149 -2.95 -13.69 2.37
N CYS A 150 -3.77 -14.74 2.41
CA CYS A 150 -4.13 -15.41 3.66
C CYS A 150 -2.90 -16.02 4.36
N GLU A 151 -1.84 -16.34 3.62
CA GLU A 151 -0.59 -16.94 4.14
C GLU A 151 0.61 -16.00 4.09
N ASN A 152 0.62 -15.06 3.15
CA ASN A 152 1.68 -14.06 3.04
C ASN A 152 1.63 -13.09 4.25
N ARG A 153 2.81 -12.77 4.80
CA ARG A 153 2.96 -11.87 5.96
C ARG A 153 3.95 -10.72 5.71
N SER A 154 4.46 -10.59 4.49
CA SER A 154 5.44 -9.58 4.10
C SER A 154 4.81 -8.44 3.30
N LEU A 155 3.80 -8.73 2.48
CA LEU A 155 3.22 -7.75 1.58
C LEU A 155 2.52 -6.64 2.37
N ARG A 156 2.83 -5.40 2.01
CA ARG A 156 2.28 -4.19 2.63
C ARG A 156 1.45 -3.38 1.64
N ARG A 157 1.80 -3.41 0.35
CA ARG A 157 1.12 -2.64 -0.69
C ARG A 157 0.81 -3.51 -1.89
N LEU A 158 -0.46 -3.56 -2.25
CA LEU A 158 -0.95 -4.26 -3.42
C LEU A 158 -1.71 -3.29 -4.33
N LEU A 159 -1.22 -3.11 -5.55
CA LEU A 159 -1.79 -2.19 -6.52
C LEU A 159 -2.41 -2.99 -7.68
N LEU A 160 -3.73 -3.08 -7.70
CA LEU A 160 -4.54 -3.86 -8.66
C LEU A 160 -5.47 -2.99 -9.51
N GLY A 161 -5.31 -1.67 -9.52
CA GLY A 161 -6.20 -0.80 -10.30
C GLY A 161 -6.20 -1.11 -11.81
N LEU A 162 -7.23 -0.71 -12.55
CA LEU A 162 -7.39 -1.01 -13.98
C LEU A 162 -7.25 -2.52 -14.28
N ASN A 163 -8.13 -3.33 -13.68
CA ASN A 163 -8.27 -4.76 -13.94
C ASN A 163 -9.77 -5.07 -14.00
N ASP A 164 -10.15 -6.35 -14.05
CA ASP A 164 -11.55 -6.80 -14.20
C ASP A 164 -11.99 -7.68 -13.02
N LEU A 165 -11.50 -7.40 -11.80
CA LEU A 165 -11.71 -8.25 -10.63
C LEU A 165 -13.19 -8.51 -10.29
N GLY A 166 -14.06 -7.50 -10.48
CA GLY A 166 -15.45 -7.54 -10.05
C GLY A 166 -15.63 -7.76 -8.55
N ASP A 167 -16.88 -7.99 -8.13
CA ASP A 167 -17.22 -8.22 -6.72
C ASP A 167 -16.65 -9.54 -6.19
N GLU A 168 -16.61 -10.57 -7.02
CA GLU A 168 -16.06 -11.89 -6.69
C GLU A 168 -14.55 -11.86 -6.41
N GLY A 169 -13.77 -11.16 -7.24
CA GLY A 169 -12.34 -10.99 -6.99
C GLY A 169 -12.07 -10.11 -5.77
N CYS A 170 -12.90 -9.09 -5.56
CA CYS A 170 -12.89 -8.25 -4.37
C CYS A 170 -13.13 -9.08 -3.08
N ALA A 171 -14.09 -9.99 -3.11
CA ALA A 171 -14.42 -10.86 -1.98
C ALA A 171 -13.23 -11.70 -1.51
N GLY A 172 -12.47 -12.27 -2.44
CA GLY A 172 -11.25 -13.03 -2.11
C GLY A 172 -10.18 -12.17 -1.41
N LEU A 173 -10.03 -10.90 -1.81
CA LEU A 173 -9.10 -9.98 -1.17
C LEU A 173 -9.60 -9.53 0.21
N ALA A 174 -10.90 -9.31 0.37
CA ALA A 174 -11.52 -8.97 1.65
C ALA A 174 -11.39 -10.12 2.67
N GLU A 175 -11.59 -11.37 2.23
CA GLU A 175 -11.36 -12.56 3.07
C GLU A 175 -9.91 -12.61 3.58
N ALA A 176 -8.94 -12.24 2.75
CA ALA A 176 -7.54 -12.19 3.14
C ALA A 176 -7.28 -11.12 4.22
N LEU A 177 -7.94 -9.96 4.14
CA LEU A 177 -7.86 -8.93 5.18
C LEU A 177 -8.38 -9.45 6.52
N LEU A 178 -9.52 -10.15 6.51
CA LEU A 178 -10.11 -10.78 7.70
C LEU A 178 -9.20 -11.89 8.28
N LYS A 179 -8.48 -12.63 7.44
CA LYS A 179 -7.54 -13.68 7.84
C LYS A 179 -6.17 -13.17 8.29
N GLY A 180 -6.04 -11.87 8.55
CA GLY A 180 -4.83 -11.28 9.13
C GLY A 180 -3.73 -10.97 8.11
N SER A 181 -4.11 -10.66 6.87
CA SER A 181 -3.19 -10.05 5.90
C SER A 181 -2.50 -8.81 6.49
N THR A 182 -1.24 -8.60 6.14
CA THR A 182 -0.44 -7.48 6.62
C THR A 182 -0.52 -6.23 5.77
N LEU A 183 -1.46 -6.20 4.82
CA LEU A 183 -1.65 -5.09 3.89
C LEU A 183 -1.95 -3.78 4.62
N ARG A 184 -1.25 -2.73 4.19
CA ARG A 184 -1.42 -1.33 4.60
C ARG A 184 -2.05 -0.49 3.51
N SER A 185 -1.85 -0.86 2.25
CA SER A 185 -2.43 -0.15 1.10
C SER A 185 -2.95 -1.14 0.05
N LEU A 186 -4.18 -0.92 -0.39
CA LEU A 186 -4.87 -1.72 -1.38
C LEU A 186 -5.51 -0.78 -2.42
N ASP A 187 -5.06 -0.86 -3.67
CA ASP A 187 -5.65 -0.13 -4.80
C ASP A 187 -6.48 -1.07 -5.67
N LEU A 188 -7.80 -0.85 -5.67
CA LEU A 188 -8.82 -1.55 -6.44
C LEU A 188 -9.55 -0.60 -7.41
N GLY A 189 -8.95 0.53 -7.76
CA GLY A 189 -9.60 1.48 -8.66
C GLY A 189 -9.86 0.89 -10.06
N SER A 190 -10.98 1.22 -10.71
CA SER A 190 -11.32 0.69 -12.04
C SER A 190 -11.26 -0.83 -12.11
N ASN A 191 -12.05 -1.51 -11.26
CA ASN A 191 -12.15 -2.97 -11.22
C ASN A 191 -13.57 -3.51 -11.42
N GLY A 192 -14.52 -2.64 -11.76
CA GLY A 192 -15.92 -3.03 -11.93
C GLY A 192 -16.62 -3.44 -10.64
N ILE A 193 -16.09 -3.03 -9.47
CA ILE A 193 -16.66 -3.32 -8.15
C ILE A 193 -17.99 -2.57 -8.01
N SER A 194 -19.05 -3.27 -7.62
CA SER A 194 -20.38 -2.71 -7.39
C SER A 194 -20.63 -2.42 -5.91
N GLY A 195 -21.88 -2.11 -5.56
CA GLY A 195 -22.27 -1.97 -4.16
C GLY A 195 -22.09 -3.26 -3.34
N GLU A 196 -22.19 -4.43 -3.98
CA GLU A 196 -21.99 -5.73 -3.32
C GLU A 196 -20.53 -5.92 -2.88
N GLY A 197 -19.57 -5.67 -3.76
CA GLY A 197 -18.16 -5.73 -3.37
C GLY A 197 -17.77 -4.66 -2.34
N ALA A 198 -18.43 -3.51 -2.36
CA ALA A 198 -18.25 -2.48 -1.32
C ALA A 198 -18.83 -2.89 0.03
N GLU A 199 -19.94 -3.64 0.05
CA GLU A 199 -20.49 -4.23 1.27
C GLU A 199 -19.51 -5.21 1.92
N ILE A 200 -18.93 -6.10 1.12
CA ILE A 200 -17.93 -7.07 1.58
C ILE A 200 -16.68 -6.37 2.14
N LEU A 201 -16.20 -5.32 1.47
CA LEU A 201 -15.09 -4.50 1.99
C LEU A 201 -15.49 -3.74 3.27
N GLY A 202 -16.72 -3.24 3.35
CA GLY A 202 -17.27 -2.60 4.53
C GLY A 202 -17.25 -3.54 5.73
N GLU A 203 -17.71 -4.78 5.55
CA GLU A 203 -17.64 -5.82 6.57
C GLU A 203 -16.18 -6.06 7.01
N ALA A 204 -15.25 -6.25 6.07
CA ALA A 204 -13.84 -6.46 6.41
C ALA A 204 -13.22 -5.28 7.19
N LEU A 205 -13.56 -4.04 6.82
CA LEU A 205 -13.11 -2.81 7.49
C LEU A 205 -13.69 -2.64 8.89
N SER A 206 -14.82 -3.28 9.22
CA SER A 206 -15.41 -3.21 10.56
C SER A 206 -14.59 -3.98 11.60
N HIS A 207 -13.67 -4.84 11.15
CA HIS A 207 -12.71 -5.55 11.99
C HIS A 207 -11.40 -4.76 12.16
N GLU A 208 -10.62 -5.12 13.18
CA GLU A 208 -9.29 -4.56 13.43
C GLU A 208 -8.26 -5.08 12.41
N ILE A 209 -8.29 -4.51 11.20
CA ILE A 209 -7.35 -4.84 10.13
C ILE A 209 -6.27 -3.75 9.98
N PRO A 210 -5.05 -4.12 9.54
CA PRO A 210 -3.94 -3.17 9.45
C PRO A 210 -4.04 -2.14 8.30
N LEU A 211 -5.09 -2.20 7.48
CA LEU A 211 -5.23 -1.41 6.26
C LEU A 211 -5.35 0.09 6.57
N GLN A 212 -4.55 0.91 5.87
CA GLN A 212 -4.47 2.36 6.05
C GLN A 212 -4.94 3.13 4.82
N HIS A 213 -4.75 2.57 3.62
CA HIS A 213 -5.13 3.21 2.37
C HIS A 213 -5.99 2.27 1.54
N LEU A 214 -7.22 2.67 1.25
CA LEU A 214 -8.13 1.94 0.38
C LEU A 214 -8.54 2.83 -0.79
N ILE A 215 -8.13 2.43 -2.00
CA ILE A 215 -8.43 3.15 -3.23
C ILE A 215 -9.48 2.37 -4.02
N LEU A 216 -10.66 2.95 -4.18
CA LEU A 216 -11.83 2.38 -4.85
C LEU A 216 -12.31 3.25 -6.02
N ARG A 217 -11.47 4.15 -6.51
CA ARG A 217 -11.83 5.10 -7.58
C ARG A 217 -12.37 4.43 -8.84
N VAL A 218 -13.27 5.09 -9.56
CA VAL A 218 -13.78 4.68 -10.88
C VAL A 218 -14.34 3.26 -10.83
N ASN A 219 -15.20 2.98 -9.85
CA ASN A 219 -15.97 1.74 -9.72
C ASN A 219 -17.47 2.07 -9.80
N ARG A 220 -18.34 1.11 -9.48
CA ARG A 220 -19.80 1.22 -9.56
C ARG A 220 -20.45 1.06 -8.20
N ILE A 221 -19.83 1.61 -7.15
CA ILE A 221 -20.26 1.44 -5.76
C ILE A 221 -21.67 1.99 -5.52
N ARG A 222 -21.99 3.16 -6.10
CA ARG A 222 -23.28 3.86 -5.94
C ARG A 222 -23.61 4.17 -4.47
N ASP A 223 -24.74 4.84 -4.24
CA ASP A 223 -25.12 5.27 -2.89
C ASP A 223 -25.35 4.11 -1.92
N GLU A 224 -25.91 3.00 -2.40
CA GLU A 224 -26.20 1.80 -1.60
C GLU A 224 -24.92 1.14 -1.07
N GLY A 225 -23.87 1.04 -1.90
CA GLY A 225 -22.59 0.46 -1.51
C GLY A 225 -21.76 1.33 -0.57
N VAL A 226 -22.06 2.64 -0.47
CA VAL A 226 -21.39 3.53 0.48
C VAL A 226 -21.87 3.32 1.91
N ARG A 227 -23.12 2.92 2.11
CA ARG A 227 -23.68 2.68 3.45
C ARG A 227 -22.85 1.71 4.31
N PRO A 228 -22.46 0.51 3.85
CA PRO A 228 -21.64 -0.40 4.64
C PRO A 228 -20.22 0.15 4.88
N LEU A 229 -19.62 0.82 3.88
CA LEU A 229 -18.33 1.50 4.05
C LEU A 229 -18.41 2.60 5.12
N ALA A 230 -19.43 3.46 5.07
CA ALA A 230 -19.64 4.51 6.05
C ALA A 230 -19.87 3.94 7.46
N SER A 231 -20.62 2.85 7.56
CA SER A 231 -20.88 2.18 8.85
C SER A 231 -19.60 1.63 9.46
N SER A 232 -18.69 1.05 8.66
CA SER A 232 -17.42 0.53 9.16
C SER A 232 -16.43 1.62 9.55
N LEU A 233 -16.48 2.80 8.91
CA LEU A 233 -15.65 3.94 9.28
C LEU A 233 -15.89 4.44 10.72
N VAL A 234 -17.09 4.25 11.27
CA VAL A 234 -17.39 4.68 12.65
C VAL A 234 -16.52 3.91 13.67
N THR A 235 -16.28 2.63 13.44
CA THR A 235 -15.49 1.77 14.33
C THR A 235 -14.05 1.59 13.87
N ASN A 236 -13.77 1.81 12.58
CA ASN A 236 -12.45 1.62 12.03
C ASN A 236 -11.46 2.68 12.57
N ALA A 237 -10.38 2.21 13.17
CA ALA A 237 -9.34 3.04 13.76
C ALA A 237 -7.98 2.97 13.02
N THR A 238 -7.96 2.44 11.80
CA THR A 238 -6.72 2.18 11.05
C THR A 238 -6.66 2.87 9.71
N LEU A 239 -7.80 3.08 9.06
CA LEU A 239 -7.91 3.71 7.75
C LEU A 239 -7.61 5.21 7.86
N VAL A 240 -6.67 5.64 7.03
CA VAL A 240 -6.16 7.02 6.92
C VAL A 240 -6.63 7.66 5.61
N GLU A 241 -6.74 6.86 4.55
CA GLU A 241 -7.14 7.32 3.23
C GLU A 241 -8.21 6.43 2.61
N LEU A 242 -9.30 7.05 2.18
CA LEU A 242 -10.37 6.44 1.41
C LEU A 242 -10.59 7.23 0.12
N ASP A 243 -10.39 6.57 -1.02
CA ASP A 243 -10.65 7.17 -2.33
C ASP A 243 -11.88 6.52 -2.99
N LEU A 244 -12.95 7.30 -3.09
CA LEU A 244 -14.23 6.95 -3.71
C LEU A 244 -14.50 7.81 -4.96
N GLN A 245 -13.47 8.39 -5.57
CA GLN A 245 -13.63 9.17 -6.81
C GLN A 245 -14.37 8.36 -7.88
N GLY A 246 -15.25 8.94 -8.70
CA GLY A 246 -15.78 8.22 -9.87
C GLY A 246 -16.68 7.04 -9.55
N ASN A 247 -17.48 7.09 -8.47
CA ASN A 247 -18.30 5.96 -8.01
C ASN A 247 -19.80 6.15 -8.18
N THR A 248 -20.20 7.15 -8.98
CA THR A 248 -21.60 7.50 -9.23
C THR A 248 -22.39 7.80 -7.94
N LEU A 249 -21.73 8.41 -6.97
CA LEU A 249 -22.34 8.80 -5.69
C LEU A 249 -23.15 10.09 -5.87
N THR A 250 -24.30 10.17 -5.23
CA THR A 250 -25.19 11.33 -5.24
C THR A 250 -25.32 11.91 -3.83
N ASP A 251 -26.14 12.94 -3.66
CA ASP A 251 -26.44 13.53 -2.35
C ASP A 251 -26.97 12.52 -1.32
N VAL A 252 -27.54 11.39 -1.76
CA VAL A 252 -27.98 10.31 -0.86
C VAL A 252 -26.79 9.70 -0.12
N ALA A 253 -25.63 9.54 -0.75
CA ALA A 253 -24.45 8.99 -0.09
C ALA A 253 -23.97 9.86 1.09
N VAL A 254 -24.23 11.16 1.06
CA VAL A 254 -23.86 12.09 2.15
C VAL A 254 -24.63 11.78 3.43
N GLU A 255 -25.85 11.26 3.34
CA GLU A 255 -26.63 10.85 4.52
C GLU A 255 -25.92 9.78 5.34
N TYR A 256 -25.08 8.95 4.69
CA TYR A 256 -24.26 7.95 5.36
C TYR A 256 -22.85 8.45 5.70
N LEU A 257 -22.21 9.19 4.78
CA LEU A 257 -20.84 9.67 4.95
C LEU A 257 -20.72 10.73 6.05
N VAL A 258 -21.65 11.68 6.15
CA VAL A 258 -21.56 12.77 7.14
C VAL A 258 -21.57 12.27 8.59
N PRO A 259 -22.47 11.35 9.00
CA PRO A 259 -22.40 10.75 10.32
C PRO A 259 -21.08 9.99 10.54
N ALA A 260 -20.62 9.22 9.55
CA ALA A 260 -19.37 8.47 9.66
C ALA A 260 -18.14 9.37 9.84
N LEU A 261 -18.03 10.44 9.05
CA LEU A 261 -16.94 11.41 9.14
C LEU A 261 -16.96 12.21 10.44
N ARG A 262 -18.11 12.36 11.10
CA ARG A 262 -18.22 13.04 12.39
C ARG A 262 -17.58 12.23 13.52
N GLU A 263 -17.81 10.91 13.50
CA GLU A 263 -17.35 9.99 14.56
C GLU A 263 -15.94 9.43 14.28
N ASN A 264 -15.52 9.38 13.01
CA ASN A 264 -14.20 8.87 12.66
C ASN A 264 -13.11 9.94 12.92
N HIS A 265 -12.07 9.56 13.67
CA HIS A 265 -10.94 10.43 14.01
C HIS A 265 -9.61 9.95 13.41
N THR A 266 -9.60 8.97 12.52
CA THR A 266 -8.38 8.40 11.94
C THR A 266 -8.17 8.77 10.48
N LEU A 267 -9.26 8.99 9.75
CA LEU A 267 -9.22 9.44 8.36
C LEU A 267 -8.57 10.82 8.26
N GLU A 268 -7.59 10.90 7.37
CA GLU A 268 -6.90 12.13 7.02
C GLU A 268 -7.22 12.59 5.61
N LYS A 269 -7.58 11.64 4.73
CA LYS A 269 -7.76 11.86 3.30
C LYS A 269 -9.02 11.17 2.78
N VAL A 270 -9.89 11.95 2.16
CA VAL A 270 -11.13 11.46 1.55
C VAL A 270 -11.26 12.05 0.15
N ASN A 271 -11.24 11.20 -0.86
CA ASN A 271 -11.44 11.63 -2.24
C ASN A 271 -12.84 11.26 -2.72
N LEU A 272 -13.65 12.28 -3.02
CA LEU A 272 -15.02 12.17 -3.51
C LEU A 272 -15.17 12.87 -4.88
N GLU A 273 -14.06 13.14 -5.58
CA GLU A 273 -14.09 13.76 -6.90
C GLU A 273 -14.90 12.95 -7.91
N ASP A 274 -15.35 13.59 -8.99
CA ASP A 274 -15.92 12.88 -10.15
C ASP A 274 -17.16 12.04 -9.77
N ASN A 275 -18.03 12.59 -8.94
CA ASN A 275 -19.32 12.01 -8.55
C ASN A 275 -20.44 13.02 -8.90
N PHE A 276 -21.64 12.84 -8.34
CA PHE A 276 -22.81 13.68 -8.58
C PHE A 276 -23.25 14.43 -7.31
N PHE A 277 -22.30 14.87 -6.48
CA PHE A 277 -22.61 15.70 -5.31
C PHE A 277 -22.99 17.12 -5.72
N THR A 278 -24.05 17.67 -5.12
CA THR A 278 -24.47 19.07 -5.35
C THR A 278 -23.96 20.01 -4.27
N ASP A 279 -24.22 21.31 -4.44
CA ASP A 279 -23.95 22.33 -3.42
C ASP A 279 -24.56 22.01 -2.05
N ALA A 280 -25.69 21.28 -2.01
CA ALA A 280 -26.32 20.87 -0.76
C ALA A 280 -25.43 19.91 0.03
N SER A 281 -24.89 18.89 -0.64
CA SER A 281 -23.94 17.93 -0.07
C SER A 281 -22.65 18.59 0.39
N ALA A 282 -22.07 19.45 -0.45
CA ALA A 282 -20.84 20.14 -0.09
C ALA A 282 -21.02 21.04 1.14
N LYS A 283 -22.17 21.70 1.30
CA LYS A 283 -22.51 22.46 2.52
C LYS A 283 -22.63 21.58 3.75
N GLN A 284 -23.26 20.41 3.65
CA GLN A 284 -23.37 19.48 4.78
C GLN A 284 -21.99 18.98 5.24
N ILE A 285 -21.12 18.63 4.29
CA ILE A 285 -19.74 18.21 4.58
C ILE A 285 -18.97 19.36 5.25
N LEU A 286 -19.05 20.59 4.74
CA LEU A 286 -18.40 21.76 5.36
C LEU A 286 -18.88 21.98 6.79
N GLN A 287 -20.18 21.91 7.06
CA GLN A 287 -20.72 22.09 8.41
C GLN A 287 -20.16 21.08 9.41
N VAL A 288 -19.88 19.85 8.98
CA VAL A 288 -19.25 18.82 9.83
C VAL A 288 -17.80 19.17 10.10
N LEU A 289 -17.04 19.57 9.09
CA LEU A 289 -15.64 19.95 9.24
C LEU A 289 -15.46 21.22 10.08
N GLU A 290 -16.39 22.17 10.00
CA GLU A 290 -16.40 23.40 10.81
C GLU A 290 -16.70 23.11 12.29
N LYS A 291 -17.66 22.22 12.58
CA LYS A 291 -18.10 21.93 13.95
C LYS A 291 -17.18 20.99 14.70
N ASN A 292 -16.47 20.09 14.00
CA ASN A 292 -15.66 19.06 14.62
C ASN A 292 -14.17 19.39 14.47
N THR A 293 -13.64 20.15 15.42
CA THR A 293 -12.24 20.62 15.40
C THR A 293 -11.19 19.53 15.66
N ASP A 294 -11.64 18.34 16.04
CA ASP A 294 -10.83 17.18 16.40
C ASP A 294 -10.69 16.18 15.24
N LEU A 295 -11.35 16.43 14.10
CA LEU A 295 -11.18 15.61 12.90
C LEU A 295 -9.77 15.77 12.34
N ASN A 296 -9.22 14.66 11.85
CA ASN A 296 -7.88 14.62 11.25
C ASN A 296 -7.87 14.83 9.74
N ILE A 297 -9.04 15.13 9.15
CA ILE A 297 -9.24 15.25 7.70
C ILE A 297 -8.53 16.51 7.19
N SER A 298 -7.32 16.30 6.68
CA SER A 298 -6.50 17.35 6.07
C SER A 298 -6.79 17.53 4.59
N GLU A 299 -7.32 16.50 3.92
CA GLU A 299 -7.56 16.48 2.48
C GLU A 299 -8.93 15.88 2.20
N LEU A 300 -9.87 16.69 1.74
CA LEU A 300 -11.17 16.25 1.24
C LEU A 300 -11.38 16.86 -0.13
N LYS A 301 -11.60 16.03 -1.14
CA LYS A 301 -11.74 16.49 -2.53
C LYS A 301 -13.16 16.27 -3.04
N LEU A 302 -13.75 17.32 -3.60
CA LEU A 302 -15.10 17.31 -4.21
C LEU A 302 -15.11 17.88 -5.64
N LYS A 303 -13.96 18.10 -6.27
CA LYS A 303 -13.91 18.61 -7.66
C LYS A 303 -14.59 17.64 -8.63
N LYS A 304 -14.99 18.15 -9.80
CA LYS A 304 -15.69 17.37 -10.83
C LYS A 304 -17.01 16.74 -10.34
N ASN A 305 -17.66 17.39 -9.38
CA ASN A 305 -19.04 17.12 -9.00
C ASN A 305 -19.97 18.21 -9.57
N GLU A 306 -21.27 18.12 -9.30
CA GLU A 306 -22.30 19.09 -9.71
C GLU A 306 -22.33 20.33 -8.82
N LEU A 307 -21.15 20.86 -8.50
CA LEU A 307 -20.98 22.05 -7.66
C LEU A 307 -20.93 23.31 -8.52
N THR A 308 -21.56 24.38 -8.03
CA THR A 308 -21.39 25.71 -8.62
C THR A 308 -19.93 26.16 -8.50
N GLU A 309 -19.46 27.02 -9.40
CA GLU A 309 -18.10 27.56 -9.34
C GLU A 309 -17.82 28.25 -8.00
N MET A 310 -18.81 28.96 -7.47
CA MET A 310 -18.74 29.61 -6.16
C MET A 310 -18.57 28.59 -5.03
N MET A 311 -19.34 27.49 -5.03
CA MET A 311 -19.22 26.45 -4.02
C MET A 311 -17.87 25.73 -4.10
N ASN A 312 -17.41 25.40 -5.31
CA ASN A 312 -16.07 24.83 -5.55
C ASN A 312 -14.97 25.73 -4.97
N MET A 313 -15.03 27.04 -5.24
CA MET A 313 -14.06 28.01 -4.73
C MET A 313 -14.11 28.10 -3.20
N GLN A 314 -15.32 28.20 -2.62
CA GLN A 314 -15.51 28.24 -1.17
C GLN A 314 -14.94 26.99 -0.49
N PHE A 315 -15.24 25.81 -1.03
CA PHE A 315 -14.78 24.54 -0.49
C PHE A 315 -13.25 24.43 -0.56
N ASP A 316 -12.63 24.77 -1.69
CA ASP A 316 -11.17 24.72 -1.88
C ASP A 316 -10.44 25.71 -0.94
N ILE A 317 -10.96 26.93 -0.77
CA ILE A 317 -10.41 27.92 0.17
C ILE A 317 -10.50 27.41 1.61
N PHE A 318 -11.66 26.87 2.00
CA PHE A 318 -11.86 26.31 3.33
C PHE A 318 -10.87 25.17 3.59
N MET A 319 -10.79 24.18 2.70
CA MET A 319 -9.91 23.02 2.90
C MET A 319 -8.44 23.40 2.98
N ARG A 320 -7.97 24.36 2.16
CA ARG A 320 -6.58 24.86 2.26
C ARG A 320 -6.30 25.54 3.60
N THR A 321 -7.27 26.27 4.13
CA THR A 321 -7.12 26.96 5.42
C THR A 321 -7.14 25.94 6.56
N HIS A 322 -8.11 25.04 6.56
CA HIS A 322 -8.26 23.96 7.53
C HIS A 322 -7.02 23.06 7.60
N ALA A 323 -6.48 22.64 6.45
CA ALA A 323 -5.27 21.82 6.39
C ALA A 323 -4.06 22.51 7.05
N ARG A 324 -3.86 23.80 6.78
CA ARG A 324 -2.78 24.59 7.40
C ARG A 324 -2.95 24.71 8.91
N GLU A 325 -4.18 24.90 9.40
CA GLU A 325 -4.47 24.95 10.84
C GLU A 325 -4.20 23.61 11.52
N LEU A 326 -4.59 22.50 10.88
CA LEU A 326 -4.33 21.15 11.37
C LEU A 326 -2.82 20.86 11.44
N GLU A 327 -2.07 21.23 10.40
CA GLU A 327 -0.61 21.13 10.38
C GLU A 327 0.05 21.96 11.49
N ALA A 328 -0.42 23.20 11.70
CA ALA A 328 0.08 24.06 12.77
C ALA A 328 -0.19 23.47 14.17
N LYS A 329 -1.39 22.91 14.39
CA LYS A 329 -1.74 22.16 15.62
C LYS A 329 -0.80 20.97 15.83
N ARG A 330 -0.59 20.15 14.79
CA ARG A 330 0.33 18.98 14.82
C ARG A 330 1.77 19.39 15.13
N GLN A 331 2.27 20.48 14.54
CA GLN A 331 3.61 20.99 14.82
C GLN A 331 3.76 21.52 16.26
N LYS A 332 2.74 22.23 16.78
CA LYS A 332 2.73 22.72 18.16
C LYS A 332 2.75 21.55 19.16
N ALA A 333 1.90 20.54 18.95
CA ALA A 333 1.85 19.34 19.77
C ALA A 333 3.21 18.58 19.78
N ARG A 334 3.89 18.49 18.63
CA ARG A 334 5.24 17.89 18.54
C ARG A 334 6.28 18.65 19.36
N LYS A 335 6.27 19.99 19.32
CA LYS A 335 7.20 20.84 20.09
C LYS A 335 6.96 20.71 21.60
N GLU A 336 5.70 20.73 22.04
CA GLU A 336 5.33 20.59 23.45
C GLU A 336 5.61 19.17 24.00
N GLY A 337 5.37 18.13 23.21
CA GLY A 337 5.70 16.75 23.55
C GLY A 337 7.21 16.47 23.61
N GLY A 338 7.99 17.11 22.74
CA GLY A 338 9.46 17.07 22.79
C GLY A 338 10.03 17.73 24.04
N SER A 339 9.43 18.84 24.49
CA SER A 339 9.85 19.56 25.69
C SER A 339 9.57 18.78 26.99
N LYS A 340 8.47 18.00 27.06
CA LYS A 340 8.17 17.10 28.20
C LYS A 340 9.11 15.88 28.27
N ARG A 341 9.66 15.40 27.14
CA ARG A 341 10.66 14.32 27.12
C ARG A 341 12.06 14.80 27.54
N GLN A 342 12.37 16.09 27.40
CA GLN A 342 13.61 16.67 27.93
C GLN A 342 13.51 17.01 29.43
N SER A 343 12.34 17.39 29.96
CA SER A 343 12.19 17.68 31.40
C SER A 343 12.17 16.42 32.28
N THR A 344 11.82 15.25 31.74
CA THR A 344 11.85 13.96 32.46
C THR A 344 13.22 13.27 32.48
N LYS A 345 14.21 13.77 31.73
CA LYS A 345 15.62 13.34 31.83
C LYS A 345 16.48 14.23 32.75
N GLY A 346 15.89 15.24 33.39
CA GLY A 346 16.60 16.23 34.23
C GLY A 346 16.45 16.06 35.75
N SER A 347 15.73 15.06 36.25
CA SER A 347 15.41 14.94 37.68
C SER A 347 15.78 13.58 38.30
N SER A 348 16.98 13.07 38.02
CA SER A 348 17.60 12.02 38.83
C SER A 348 19.12 12.13 38.74
N LEU A 349 19.73 12.98 39.57
CA LEU A 349 21.15 12.90 39.98
C LEU A 349 21.46 14.04 40.97
N SER A 350 21.20 13.81 42.26
CA SER A 350 21.98 14.44 43.34
C SER A 350 21.89 13.56 44.59
N GLY A 351 23.03 13.04 45.04
CA GLY A 351 23.16 12.11 46.17
C GLY A 351 24.52 11.44 46.18
N SER A 352 25.51 12.17 46.70
CA SER A 352 26.96 11.93 46.65
C SER A 352 27.46 10.60 47.26
N PRO A 353 28.67 10.14 46.89
CA PRO A 353 29.36 9.01 47.52
C PRO A 353 30.29 9.46 48.65
N SER A 354 30.28 8.76 49.78
CA SER A 354 31.43 8.76 50.70
C SER A 354 31.51 7.40 51.41
N GLY A 355 32.70 6.80 51.36
CA GLY A 355 32.97 5.48 51.91
C GLY A 355 33.69 5.54 53.26
N SER A 356 33.66 4.43 53.99
CA SER A 356 34.71 4.06 54.95
C SER A 356 34.67 2.57 55.26
N LYS A 357 35.89 2.01 55.33
CA LYS A 357 36.31 0.62 55.54
C LYS A 357 35.87 0.04 56.90
N SER A 358 35.74 -1.29 57.01
CA SER A 358 36.75 -2.19 57.63
C SER A 358 36.19 -3.57 58.09
N ARG A 359 37.01 -4.62 57.84
CA ARG A 359 37.30 -5.85 58.65
C ARG A 359 36.12 -6.73 59.15
N ALA A 360 36.19 -8.07 59.27
CA ALA A 360 37.22 -9.11 59.13
C ALA A 360 36.56 -10.51 59.23
N GLY A 361 37.26 -11.56 58.75
CA GLY A 361 37.14 -12.98 59.17
C GLY A 361 35.88 -13.73 58.71
N SER A 362 35.87 -15.02 58.39
CA SER A 362 36.84 -16.11 58.50
C SER A 362 36.33 -17.31 57.68
N ARG A 363 37.30 -18.16 57.30
CA ARG A 363 37.24 -19.43 56.56
C ARG A 363 36.19 -20.45 57.05
N SER A 364 35.62 -21.24 56.12
CA SER A 364 35.80 -22.71 55.97
C SER A 364 34.78 -23.26 54.94
N ARG A 365 35.20 -23.72 53.76
CA ARG A 365 35.66 -25.08 53.38
C ARG A 365 34.55 -26.16 53.29
N ALA A 366 34.27 -26.54 52.04
CA ALA A 366 34.07 -27.90 51.49
C ALA A 366 32.83 -28.74 51.87
N GLY A 367 32.30 -29.42 50.84
CA GLY A 367 31.49 -30.65 50.93
C GLY A 367 30.19 -30.55 50.13
N SER A 368 30.17 -30.83 48.82
CA SER A 368 30.02 -32.16 48.20
C SER A 368 28.57 -32.69 48.12
N LYS A 369 28.03 -32.54 46.90
CA LYS A 369 27.10 -33.40 46.14
C LYS A 369 25.66 -33.71 46.63
N PRO A 370 24.73 -33.96 45.68
CA PRO A 370 23.28 -34.21 45.89
C PRO A 370 23.01 -35.74 46.01
N PRO A 371 21.76 -36.25 46.18
CA PRO A 371 20.77 -36.35 45.08
C PRO A 371 19.26 -36.43 45.47
N ASP A 372 18.44 -36.57 44.42
CA ASP A 372 17.13 -37.25 44.29
C ASP A 372 15.86 -36.74 44.98
N ARG A 373 14.93 -36.18 44.20
CA ARG A 373 13.85 -36.94 43.53
C ARG A 373 13.18 -36.14 42.41
#